data_AF-A0A562NTL3-F1
#
_entry.id   AF-A0A562NTL3-F1
#
_cell.length_a   1.000
_cell.length_b   1.000
_cell.length_c   1.000
_cell.angle_alpha   90.00
_cell.angle_beta   90.00
_cell.angle_gamma   90.00
#
_symmetry.space_group_name_H-M   'P 1'
#
loop_
_entity.id
_entity.type
_entity.pdbx_description
1 polymer ?
#
loop_
_entity_poly.entity_id
_entity_poly.type
_entity_poly.pdbx_seq_one_letter_code
_entity_poly.pdbx_strand_id
1 'polypeptide(L)'
;MSAAEKMSRRDEMETLLPFYLNGSLEGAELEAIEEWLASDPAALAALGEAEAEFSGTAAANEAIRPPADALGRFARALDAEAGPVRQPAASSWLAQAWGRFMAVPAGVAWAAAAALLALVVVQSFEQPGGMDGDFEVAGQQGDLAKMPFALVKFKPDAKMADIAVFLGENQLKIAGGPTAEGVFRLGIPATTAADYEKVLGLIAAQPFAEAVVEGRKPVDGG
;
A
#
# COMPACT_ATOMS: atom_id res chain seq x y z
N MET A 1 17.85 27.61 38.35
CA MET A 1 17.51 26.75 37.19
C MET A 1 16.88 25.49 37.77
N SER A 2 15.67 25.04 37.45
CA SER A 2 14.76 25.34 36.34
C SER A 2 13.32 25.14 36.84
N ALA A 3 12.48 26.17 36.74
CA ALA A 3 11.03 26.04 36.88
C ALA A 3 10.47 26.17 35.46
N ALA A 4 10.39 25.04 34.75
CA ALA A 4 9.55 24.99 33.56
C ALA A 4 8.10 25.01 34.06
N GLU A 5 7.54 26.21 34.05
CA GLU A 5 6.11 26.46 34.22
C GLU A 5 5.36 25.51 33.30
N LYS A 6 4.43 24.71 33.84
CA LYS A 6 3.61 23.79 33.03
C LYS A 6 2.74 24.65 32.10
N MET A 7 3.17 24.81 30.85
CA MET A 7 2.35 25.43 29.81
C MET A 7 1.02 24.68 29.73
N SER A 8 -0.07 25.42 29.60
CA SER A 8 -1.35 24.77 29.35
C SER A 8 -1.32 24.14 27.95
N ARG A 9 -2.13 23.10 27.73
CA ARG A 9 -2.24 22.48 26.40
C ARG A 9 -2.59 23.51 25.31
N ARG A 10 -3.29 24.59 25.66
CA ARG A 10 -3.56 25.69 24.74
C ARG A 10 -2.28 26.46 24.38
N ASP A 11 -1.49 26.83 25.37
CA ASP A 11 -0.23 27.56 25.14
C ASP A 11 0.76 26.72 24.31
N GLU A 12 0.78 25.41 24.53
CA GLU A 12 1.55 24.46 23.71
C GLU A 12 1.08 24.47 22.25
N MET A 13 -0.24 24.44 22.01
CA MET A 13 -0.80 24.50 20.65
C MET A 13 -0.55 25.86 19.97
N GLU A 14 -0.68 26.96 20.70
CA GLU A 14 -0.40 28.32 20.18
C GLU A 14 1.08 28.46 19.76
N THR A 15 2.00 27.83 20.49
CA THR A 15 3.43 27.83 20.17
C THR A 15 3.74 27.09 18.85
N LEU A 16 2.89 26.15 18.43
CA LEU A 16 3.05 25.38 17.20
C LEU A 16 2.46 26.10 15.97
N LEU A 17 1.61 27.12 16.14
CA LEU A 17 0.96 27.83 15.04
C LEU A 17 1.93 28.41 13.99
N PRO A 18 3.09 29.00 14.34
CA PRO A 18 4.05 29.47 13.32
C PRO A 18 4.62 28.35 12.44
N PHE A 19 4.79 27.15 13.00
CA PHE A 19 5.25 25.96 12.28
C PHE A 19 4.13 25.33 11.44
N TYR A 20 2.88 25.48 11.86
CA TYR A 20 1.73 25.15 11.03
C TYR A 20 1.65 26.07 9.81
N LEU A 21 1.80 27.39 10.02
CA LEU A 21 1.74 28.41 8.96
C LEU A 21 2.87 28.30 7.93
N ASN A 22 4.08 27.93 8.34
CA ASN A 22 5.20 27.73 7.43
C ASN A 22 5.21 26.34 6.76
N GLY A 23 4.29 25.44 7.14
CA GLY A 23 4.16 24.09 6.61
C GLY A 23 5.22 23.10 7.09
N SER A 24 5.89 23.34 8.22
CA SER A 24 6.96 22.47 8.73
C SER A 24 6.53 21.48 9.82
N LEU A 25 5.26 21.50 10.25
CA LEU A 25 4.72 20.49 11.19
C LEU A 25 4.44 19.17 10.46
N GLU A 26 4.73 18.06 11.14
CA GLU A 26 4.51 16.72 10.64
C GLU A 26 3.98 15.79 11.74
N GLY A 27 3.35 14.68 11.33
CA GLY A 27 2.94 13.61 12.25
C GLY A 27 1.94 14.06 13.31
N ALA A 28 2.17 13.64 14.56
CA ALA A 28 1.22 13.82 15.66
C ALA A 28 0.99 15.30 16.05
N GLU A 29 1.97 16.17 15.83
CA GLU A 29 1.84 17.60 16.14
C GLU A 29 0.92 18.30 15.14
N LEU A 30 1.01 17.93 13.86
CA LEU A 30 0.11 18.42 12.83
C LEU A 30 -1.33 17.97 13.08
N GLU A 31 -1.52 16.68 13.35
CA GLU A 31 -2.85 16.11 13.62
C GLU A 31 -3.50 16.77 14.86
N ALA A 32 -2.72 17.00 15.91
CA ALA A 32 -3.22 17.66 17.12
C ALA A 32 -3.64 19.14 16.88
N ILE A 33 -2.91 19.87 16.03
CA ILE A 33 -3.26 21.24 15.64
C ILE A 33 -4.51 21.27 14.77
N GLU A 34 -4.63 20.37 13.79
CA GLU A 34 -5.81 20.27 12.92
C GLU A 34 -7.07 19.91 13.72
N GLU A 35 -6.96 18.97 14.67
CA GLU A 35 -8.06 18.63 15.58
C GLU A 35 -8.46 19.83 16.45
N TRP A 36 -7.48 20.57 17.00
CA TRP A 36 -7.74 21.75 17.80
C TRP A 36 -8.41 22.87 16.98
N LEU A 37 -7.93 23.13 15.76
CA LEU A 37 -8.53 24.09 14.83
C LEU A 37 -9.97 23.72 14.42
N ALA A 38 -10.27 22.41 14.31
CA ALA A 38 -11.60 21.93 13.97
C ALA A 38 -12.59 21.97 15.14
N SER A 39 -12.10 21.93 16.38
CA SER A 39 -12.93 21.72 17.58
C SER A 39 -13.07 22.92 18.50
N ASP A 40 -12.12 23.86 18.51
CA ASP A 40 -12.13 25.02 19.41
C ASP A 40 -12.28 26.34 18.63
N PRO A 41 -13.37 27.11 18.83
CA PRO A 41 -13.55 28.40 18.16
C PRO A 41 -12.47 29.43 18.52
N ALA A 42 -11.80 29.30 19.67
CA ALA A 42 -10.68 30.17 20.03
C ALA A 42 -9.41 29.86 19.24
N ALA A 43 -9.27 28.65 18.68
CA ALA A 43 -8.12 28.27 17.86
C ALA A 43 -8.05 29.08 16.57
N LEU A 44 -9.19 29.38 15.95
CA LEU A 44 -9.25 30.25 14.76
C LEU A 44 -8.84 31.70 15.06
N ALA A 45 -9.15 32.20 16.26
CA ALA A 45 -8.72 33.54 16.67
C ALA A 45 -7.20 33.58 16.89
N ALA A 46 -6.63 32.57 17.56
CA ALA A 46 -5.19 32.44 17.76
C ALA A 46 -4.43 32.26 16.43
N LEU A 47 -4.96 31.46 15.49
CA LEU A 47 -4.40 31.32 14.15
C LEU A 47 -4.37 32.64 13.39
N GLY A 48 -5.44 33.44 13.47
CA GLY A 48 -5.50 34.76 12.82
C GLY A 48 -4.50 35.77 13.41
N GLU A 49 -4.24 35.72 14.71
CA GLU A 49 -3.20 36.52 15.36
C GLU A 49 -1.79 36.09 14.91
N ALA A 50 -1.53 34.78 14.87
CA ALA A 50 -0.28 34.23 14.36
C ALA A 50 -0.04 34.56 12.87
N GLU A 51 -1.08 34.54 12.03
CA GLU A 51 -1.00 34.92 10.62
C GLU A 51 -0.66 36.41 10.44
N ALA A 52 -1.23 37.29 11.29
CA ALA A 52 -0.91 38.71 11.29
C ALA A 52 0.57 38.98 11.65
N GLU A 53 1.13 38.24 12.61
CA GLU A 53 2.55 38.34 12.96
C GLU A 53 3.47 37.76 11.88
N PHE A 54 3.09 36.60 11.31
CA PHE A 54 3.84 35.92 10.26
C PHE A 54 3.92 36.76 8.97
N SER A 55 2.79 37.35 8.54
CA SER A 55 2.72 38.21 7.35
C SER A 55 3.55 39.49 7.50
N GLY A 56 3.63 40.08 8.70
CA GLY A 56 4.50 41.22 8.97
C GLY A 56 5.99 40.91 8.76
N THR A 57 6.42 39.70 9.13
CA THR A 57 7.80 39.22 8.93
C THR A 57 8.07 38.85 7.48
N ALA A 58 7.11 38.21 6.81
CA ALA A 58 7.21 37.87 5.39
C ALA A 58 7.39 39.12 4.51
N ALA A 59 6.59 40.17 4.74
CA ALA A 59 6.69 41.43 4.00
C ALA A 59 8.06 42.12 4.18
N ALA A 60 8.64 42.05 5.39
CA ALA A 60 9.97 42.60 5.66
C ALA A 60 11.08 41.80 4.93
N ASN A 61 10.93 40.47 4.83
CA ASN A 61 11.88 39.62 4.12
C ASN A 61 11.75 39.74 2.59
N GLU A 62 10.54 39.88 2.05
CA GLU A 62 10.30 40.12 0.62
C GLU A 62 10.89 41.45 0.13
N ALA A 63 11.05 42.43 1.03
CA ALA A 63 11.77 43.67 0.72
C ALA A 63 13.25 43.43 0.40
N ILE A 64 13.84 42.31 0.85
CA ILE A 64 15.17 41.85 0.46
C ILE A 64 15.06 41.18 -0.91
N ARG A 65 15.06 42.00 -1.97
CA ARG A 65 15.05 41.47 -3.33
C ARG A 65 16.44 40.97 -3.76
N PRO A 66 16.52 39.83 -4.47
CA PRO A 66 17.73 39.48 -5.18
C PRO A 66 18.07 40.55 -6.23
N PRO A 67 19.35 40.68 -6.62
CA PRO A 67 19.73 41.61 -7.68
C PRO A 67 18.94 41.31 -8.97
N ALA A 68 18.59 42.35 -9.73
CA ALA A 68 17.68 42.27 -10.87
C ALA A 68 18.13 41.26 -11.96
N ASP A 69 19.41 40.89 -11.96
CA ASP A 69 20.01 39.94 -12.89
C ASP A 69 19.98 38.48 -12.40
N ALA A 70 19.56 38.22 -11.15
CA ALA A 70 19.63 36.90 -10.51
C ALA A 70 18.86 35.84 -11.29
N LEU A 71 17.63 36.16 -11.73
CA LEU A 71 16.82 35.26 -12.56
C LEU A 71 17.50 34.95 -13.90
N GLY A 72 18.12 35.96 -14.52
CA GLY A 72 18.84 35.81 -15.79
C GLY A 72 20.12 34.98 -15.64
N ARG A 73 20.83 35.09 -14.52
CA ARG A 73 21.99 34.23 -14.21
C ARG A 73 21.55 32.80 -13.93
N PHE A 74 20.47 32.60 -13.19
CA PHE A 74 19.91 31.28 -12.91
C PHE A 74 19.45 30.58 -14.20
N ALA A 75 18.70 31.26 -15.07
CA ALA A 75 18.27 30.71 -16.35
C ALA A 75 19.46 30.27 -17.22
N ARG A 76 20.51 31.10 -17.31
CA ARG A 76 21.73 30.72 -18.04
C ARG A 76 22.46 29.52 -17.44
N ALA A 77 22.47 29.40 -16.11
CA ALA A 77 23.04 28.23 -15.44
C ALA A 77 22.22 26.97 -15.74
N LEU A 78 20.88 27.08 -15.77
CA LEU A 78 19.98 25.99 -16.13
C LEU A 78 20.21 25.53 -17.58
N ASP A 79 20.32 26.47 -18.52
CA ASP A 79 20.57 26.18 -19.94
C ASP A 79 21.95 25.54 -20.15
N ALA A 80 22.96 25.96 -19.38
CA ALA A 80 24.29 25.38 -19.44
C ALA A 80 24.33 23.92 -18.93
N GLU A 81 23.51 23.60 -17.92
CA GLU A 81 23.41 22.26 -17.34
C GLU A 81 22.49 21.32 -18.14
N ALA A 82 21.45 21.87 -18.80
CA ALA A 82 20.45 21.09 -19.54
C ALA A 82 21.02 20.29 -20.72
N GLY A 83 22.27 20.55 -21.13
CA GLY A 83 22.91 19.89 -22.26
C GLY A 83 22.22 20.19 -23.60
N PRO A 84 22.75 19.68 -24.73
CA PRO A 84 22.13 19.91 -26.03
C PRO A 84 20.73 19.28 -26.06
N VAL A 85 19.73 20.07 -26.44
CA VAL A 85 18.36 19.61 -26.70
C VAL A 85 18.45 18.38 -27.61
N ARG A 86 18.04 17.21 -27.09
CA ARG A 86 17.99 15.98 -27.89
C ARG A 86 17.12 16.25 -29.11
N GLN A 87 17.74 16.30 -30.30
CA GLN A 87 16.98 16.37 -31.54
C GLN A 87 16.04 15.16 -31.57
N PRO A 88 14.76 15.33 -31.95
CA PRO A 88 13.86 14.20 -32.08
C PRO A 88 14.51 13.21 -33.05
N ALA A 89 14.86 12.03 -32.55
CA ALA A 89 15.43 10.98 -33.37
C ALA A 89 14.47 10.74 -34.54
N ALA A 90 15.00 10.70 -35.77
CA ALA A 90 14.22 10.43 -36.97
C ALA A 90 13.28 9.26 -36.67
N SER A 91 11.98 9.49 -36.85
CA SER A 91 10.92 8.61 -36.36
C SER A 91 11.16 7.18 -36.82
N SER A 92 11.38 6.27 -35.87
CA SER A 92 11.53 4.85 -36.18
C SER A 92 10.24 4.33 -36.83
N TRP A 93 10.35 3.34 -37.71
CA TRP A 93 9.20 2.72 -38.38
C TRP A 93 8.11 2.24 -37.38
N LEU A 94 8.53 1.85 -36.17
CA LEU A 94 7.65 1.46 -35.07
C LEU A 94 6.84 2.64 -34.52
N ALA A 95 7.48 3.81 -34.34
CA ALA A 95 6.81 5.04 -33.94
C ALA A 95 5.80 5.50 -35.00
N GLN A 96 6.12 5.29 -36.28
CA GLN A 96 5.20 5.60 -37.38
C GLN A 96 4.00 4.63 -37.44
N ALA A 97 4.21 3.34 -37.16
CA ALA A 97 3.12 2.37 -37.05
C ALA A 97 2.20 2.70 -35.86
N TRP A 98 2.78 3.05 -34.70
CA TRP A 98 2.02 3.45 -33.52
C TRP A 98 1.22 4.73 -33.74
N GLY A 99 1.80 5.73 -34.43
CA GLY A 99 1.10 6.95 -34.83
C GLY A 99 -0.10 6.68 -35.73
N ARG A 100 -0.01 5.71 -36.66
CA ARG A 100 -1.14 5.31 -37.51
C ARG A 100 -2.23 4.58 -36.75
N PHE A 101 -1.87 3.79 -35.74
CA PHE A 101 -2.82 3.13 -34.85
C PHE A 101 -3.57 4.13 -33.96
N MET A 102 -2.90 5.18 -33.49
CA MET A 102 -3.54 6.24 -32.68
C MET A 102 -4.31 7.28 -33.52
N ALA A 103 -4.05 7.35 -34.83
CA ALA A 103 -4.77 8.21 -35.76
C ALA A 103 -6.08 7.59 -36.29
N VAL A 104 -6.58 6.53 -35.66
CA VAL A 104 -7.85 5.89 -36.04
C VAL A 104 -9.01 6.87 -35.83
N PRO A 105 -9.91 7.05 -36.83
CA PRO A 105 -11.03 7.99 -36.70
C PRO A 105 -11.87 7.70 -35.46
N ALA A 106 -12.31 8.77 -34.77
CA ALA A 106 -13.02 8.65 -33.50
C ALA A 106 -14.24 7.70 -33.57
N GLY A 107 -14.96 7.67 -34.70
CA GLY A 107 -16.09 6.75 -34.90
C GLY A 107 -15.70 5.27 -34.85
N VAL A 108 -14.53 4.91 -35.38
CA VAL A 108 -14.02 3.52 -35.35
C VAL A 108 -13.55 3.15 -33.95
N ALA A 109 -12.90 4.09 -33.24
CA ALA A 109 -12.51 3.90 -31.86
C ALA A 109 -13.73 3.66 -30.93
N TRP A 110 -14.80 4.45 -31.10
CA TRP A 110 -16.05 4.26 -30.36
C TRP A 110 -16.76 2.95 -30.71
N ALA A 111 -16.74 2.52 -31.97
CA ALA A 111 -17.29 1.23 -32.37
C ALA A 111 -16.53 0.05 -31.75
N ALA A 112 -15.20 0.11 -31.74
CA ALA A 112 -14.36 -0.89 -31.08
C ALA A 112 -14.58 -0.91 -29.56
N ALA A 113 -14.70 0.26 -28.92
CA ALA A 113 -15.02 0.37 -27.50
C ALA A 113 -16.40 -0.23 -27.18
N ALA A 114 -17.41 0.04 -28.00
CA ALA A 114 -18.75 -0.54 -27.84
C ALA A 114 -18.74 -2.06 -28.02
N ALA A 115 -17.96 -2.59 -28.97
CA ALA A 115 -17.82 -4.02 -29.18
C ALA A 115 -17.13 -4.72 -27.99
N LEU A 116 -16.07 -4.11 -27.44
CA LEU A 116 -15.40 -4.60 -26.23
C LEU A 116 -16.32 -4.56 -25.01
N LEU A 117 -17.09 -3.47 -24.85
CA LEU A 117 -18.08 -3.34 -23.79
C LEU A 117 -19.16 -4.42 -23.90
N ALA A 118 -19.67 -4.67 -25.11
CA ALA A 118 -20.64 -5.73 -25.35
C ALA A 118 -20.07 -7.11 -25.00
N LEU A 119 -18.80 -7.37 -25.31
CA LEU A 119 -18.09 -8.59 -24.92
C LEU A 119 -18.03 -8.75 -23.40
N VAL A 120 -17.67 -7.69 -22.67
CA VAL A 120 -17.65 -7.69 -21.19
C VAL A 120 -19.06 -7.96 -20.65
N VAL A 121 -20.08 -7.30 -21.18
CA VAL A 121 -21.47 -7.48 -20.75
C VAL A 121 -21.95 -8.92 -20.99
N VAL A 122 -21.63 -9.52 -22.14
CA VAL A 122 -21.98 -10.92 -22.43
C VAL A 122 -21.28 -11.87 -21.44
N GLN A 123 -20.00 -11.64 -21.13
CA GLN A 123 -19.30 -12.44 -20.14
C GLN A 123 -19.86 -12.28 -18.72
N SER A 124 -20.39 -11.10 -18.37
CA SER A 124 -21.05 -10.88 -17.08
C SER A 124 -22.33 -11.70 -16.90
N PHE A 125 -23.02 -12.06 -17.99
CA PHE A 125 -24.23 -12.89 -17.91
C PHE A 125 -23.95 -14.39 -17.78
N GLU A 126 -22.72 -14.84 -18.09
CA GLU A 126 -22.30 -16.24 -18.00
C GLU A 126 -21.72 -16.61 -16.63
N GLN A 127 -21.65 -15.68 -15.67
CA GLN A 127 -21.09 -15.91 -14.35
C GLN A 127 -22.17 -16.38 -13.34
N PRO A 128 -22.11 -17.62 -12.82
CA PRO A 128 -23.00 -18.06 -11.77
C PRO A 128 -22.49 -17.56 -10.41
N GLY A 129 -23.07 -16.47 -9.93
CA GLY A 129 -23.36 -16.25 -8.50
C GLY A 129 -22.28 -15.65 -7.60
N GLY A 130 -22.66 -14.55 -6.93
CA GLY A 130 -22.35 -14.34 -5.52
C GLY A 130 -21.34 -13.23 -5.20
N MET A 131 -21.85 -12.06 -4.81
CA MET A 131 -21.12 -11.02 -4.08
C MET A 131 -20.72 -11.54 -2.69
N ASP A 132 -19.44 -11.43 -2.34
CA ASP A 132 -18.96 -10.98 -1.02
C ASP A 132 -17.44 -10.77 -1.11
N GLY A 133 -16.98 -9.61 -0.64
CA GLY A 133 -15.61 -9.14 -0.86
C GLY A 133 -14.57 -9.96 -0.12
N ASP A 134 -13.56 -10.45 -0.84
CA ASP A 134 -12.19 -10.60 -0.35
C ASP A 134 -11.26 -10.79 -1.57
N PHE A 135 -10.03 -10.28 -1.48
CA PHE A 135 -9.14 -10.08 -2.63
C PHE A 135 -8.80 -11.38 -3.40
N GLU A 136 -8.79 -11.28 -4.73
CA GLU A 136 -8.51 -12.39 -5.65
C GLU A 136 -7.06 -12.30 -6.19
N VAL A 137 -6.19 -13.21 -5.73
CA VAL A 137 -4.88 -13.45 -6.33
C VAL A 137 -5.00 -14.66 -7.27
N ALA A 138 -4.60 -14.50 -8.53
CA ALA A 138 -4.77 -15.51 -9.57
C ALA A 138 -3.97 -16.79 -9.27
N GLY A 139 -4.66 -17.84 -8.82
CA GLY A 139 -4.12 -19.19 -8.71
C GLY A 139 -4.88 -20.08 -7.72
N GLN A 140 -5.92 -20.78 -8.18
CA GLN A 140 -6.52 -21.98 -7.54
C GLN A 140 -6.86 -21.91 -6.02
N GLN A 141 -7.04 -20.73 -5.42
CA GLN A 141 -7.25 -20.66 -3.97
C GLN A 141 -8.66 -21.10 -3.53
N GLY A 142 -9.63 -21.16 -4.45
CA GLY A 142 -10.99 -21.64 -4.16
C GLY A 142 -11.02 -23.08 -3.61
N ASP A 143 -10.11 -23.95 -4.07
CA ASP A 143 -10.00 -25.33 -3.56
C ASP A 143 -9.14 -25.40 -2.29
N LEU A 144 -8.07 -24.62 -2.20
CA LEU A 144 -7.20 -24.59 -1.01
C LEU A 144 -7.89 -23.99 0.23
N ALA A 145 -8.78 -23.01 0.04
CA ALA A 145 -9.57 -22.41 1.11
C ALA A 145 -10.62 -23.38 1.68
N LYS A 146 -11.07 -24.35 0.87
CA LYS A 146 -12.03 -25.41 1.25
C LYS A 146 -11.34 -26.66 1.80
N MET A 147 -10.08 -26.90 1.42
CA MET A 147 -9.27 -28.04 1.87
C MET A 147 -9.08 -28.06 3.40
N PRO A 148 -8.99 -29.26 4.02
CA PRO A 148 -8.57 -29.40 5.41
C PRO A 148 -7.22 -28.73 5.65
N PHE A 149 -7.00 -28.20 6.84
CA PHE A 149 -5.74 -27.53 7.16
C PHE A 149 -5.36 -27.68 8.62
N ALA A 150 -4.09 -27.41 8.93
CA ALA A 150 -3.58 -27.22 10.28
C ALA A 150 -2.87 -25.87 10.39
N LEU A 151 -2.83 -25.32 11.61
CA LEU A 151 -2.05 -24.13 11.93
C LEU A 151 -0.73 -24.60 12.57
N VAL A 152 0.38 -24.17 11.99
CA VAL A 152 1.71 -24.64 12.37
C VAL A 152 2.61 -23.44 12.64
N LYS A 153 3.19 -23.41 13.83
CA LYS A 153 4.30 -22.52 14.15
C LYS A 153 5.59 -23.30 14.06
N PHE A 154 6.50 -22.85 13.21
CA PHE A 154 7.84 -23.42 13.09
C PHE A 154 8.77 -22.75 14.09
N LYS A 155 9.77 -23.49 14.56
CA LYS A 155 10.83 -22.92 15.40
C LYS A 155 11.60 -21.85 14.62
N PRO A 156 12.08 -20.78 15.29
CA PRO A 156 12.78 -19.68 14.62
C PRO A 156 14.09 -20.09 13.95
N ASP A 157 14.73 -21.18 14.41
CA ASP A 157 15.96 -21.74 13.86
C ASP A 157 15.72 -22.88 12.84
N ALA A 158 14.46 -23.20 12.54
CA ALA A 158 14.11 -24.21 11.55
C ALA A 158 14.56 -23.80 10.15
N LYS A 159 15.27 -24.69 9.46
CA LYS A 159 15.71 -24.43 8.09
C LYS A 159 14.56 -24.61 7.12
N MET A 160 14.33 -23.61 6.27
CA MET A 160 13.31 -23.66 5.22
C MET A 160 13.52 -24.83 4.24
N ALA A 161 14.76 -25.28 4.03
CA ALA A 161 15.05 -26.45 3.19
C ALA A 161 14.43 -27.73 3.76
N ASP A 162 14.56 -27.97 5.07
CA ASP A 162 14.02 -29.16 5.73
C ASP A 162 12.48 -29.13 5.75
N ILE A 163 11.90 -27.94 5.98
CA ILE A 163 10.45 -27.72 5.89
C ILE A 163 9.96 -28.00 4.46
N ALA A 164 10.62 -27.44 3.44
CA ALA A 164 10.20 -27.63 2.04
C ALA A 164 10.25 -29.10 1.60
N VAL A 165 11.28 -29.85 2.02
CA VAL A 165 11.38 -31.30 1.76
C VAL A 165 10.20 -32.04 2.40
N PHE A 166 9.96 -31.80 3.70
CA PHE A 166 8.86 -32.44 4.41
C PHE A 166 7.48 -32.12 3.81
N LEU A 167 7.24 -30.86 3.46
CA LEU A 167 5.99 -30.44 2.81
C LEU A 167 5.81 -31.15 1.47
N GLY A 168 6.88 -31.26 0.67
CA GLY A 168 6.86 -31.94 -0.62
C GLY A 168 6.57 -33.44 -0.48
N GLU A 169 7.24 -34.14 0.43
CA GLU A 169 7.05 -35.58 0.68
C GLU A 169 5.62 -35.91 1.15
N ASN A 170 5.02 -35.03 1.94
CA ASN A 170 3.68 -35.22 2.49
C ASN A 170 2.59 -34.48 1.70
N GLN A 171 2.93 -33.93 0.53
CA GLN A 171 2.02 -33.20 -0.36
C GLN A 171 1.25 -32.06 0.33
N LEU A 172 1.87 -31.47 1.36
CA LEU A 172 1.33 -30.34 2.11
C LEU A 172 1.54 -29.05 1.32
N LYS A 173 0.55 -28.15 1.38
CA LYS A 173 0.61 -26.86 0.68
C LYS A 173 0.52 -25.71 1.67
N ILE A 174 1.30 -24.66 1.49
CA ILE A 174 1.14 -23.44 2.28
C ILE A 174 -0.07 -22.67 1.71
N ALA A 175 -1.17 -22.65 2.46
CA ALA A 175 -2.40 -21.96 2.11
C ALA A 175 -2.45 -20.52 2.63
N GLY A 176 -1.52 -20.13 3.51
CA GLY A 176 -1.37 -18.77 4.03
C GLY A 176 -0.34 -18.65 5.16
N GLY A 177 -0.07 -17.42 5.60
CA GLY A 177 0.93 -17.08 6.61
C GLY A 177 2.28 -16.64 6.03
N PRO A 178 3.28 -16.29 6.88
CA PRO A 178 3.21 -16.26 8.33
C PRO A 178 2.37 -15.08 8.87
N THR A 179 1.62 -15.31 9.95
CA THR A 179 1.04 -14.20 10.72
C THR A 179 2.14 -13.40 11.45
N ALA A 180 1.79 -12.27 12.08
CA ALA A 180 2.72 -11.53 12.94
C ALA A 180 3.32 -12.38 14.08
N GLU A 181 2.64 -13.47 14.46
CA GLU A 181 3.11 -14.43 15.47
C GLU A 181 3.89 -15.63 14.88
N GLY A 182 4.13 -15.64 13.56
CA GLY A 182 4.88 -16.69 12.87
C GLY A 182 4.09 -17.96 12.57
N VAL A 183 2.76 -17.90 12.55
CA VAL A 183 1.89 -19.06 12.30
C VAL A 183 1.60 -19.21 10.81
N PHE A 184 1.76 -20.42 10.29
CA PHE A 184 1.45 -20.81 8.92
C PHE A 184 0.18 -21.64 8.84
N ARG A 185 -0.57 -21.49 7.75
CA ARG A 185 -1.72 -22.35 7.42
C ARG A 185 -1.28 -23.39 6.39
N LEU A 186 -1.21 -24.66 6.80
CA LEU A 186 -0.85 -25.76 5.91
C LEU A 186 -2.10 -26.52 5.48
N GLY A 187 -2.39 -26.52 4.18
CA GLY A 187 -3.40 -27.37 3.57
C GLY A 187 -2.95 -28.83 3.59
N ILE A 188 -3.83 -29.69 4.08
CA ILE A 188 -3.64 -31.13 4.22
C ILE A 188 -4.49 -31.84 3.17
N PRO A 189 -3.91 -32.65 2.28
CA PRO A 189 -4.65 -33.42 1.27
C PRO A 189 -5.28 -34.68 1.90
N ALA A 190 -6.09 -34.51 2.95
CA ALA A 190 -6.81 -35.57 3.62
C ALA A 190 -8.27 -35.62 3.15
N THR A 191 -8.76 -36.81 2.82
CA THR A 191 -10.17 -37.06 2.47
C THR A 191 -10.98 -37.61 3.64
N THR A 192 -10.32 -38.20 4.64
CA THR A 192 -10.96 -38.78 5.83
C THR A 192 -10.38 -38.17 7.12
N ALA A 193 -11.14 -38.21 8.21
CA ALA A 193 -10.64 -37.77 9.52
C ALA A 193 -9.40 -38.57 9.96
N ALA A 194 -9.32 -39.87 9.65
CA ALA A 194 -8.17 -40.71 10.00
C ALA A 194 -6.89 -40.26 9.26
N ASP A 195 -7.00 -39.91 7.97
CA ASP A 195 -5.86 -39.40 7.20
C ASP A 195 -5.41 -38.03 7.73
N TYR A 196 -6.36 -37.19 8.11
CA TYR A 196 -6.08 -35.89 8.72
C TYR A 196 -5.27 -36.05 10.01
N GLU A 197 -5.74 -36.89 10.95
CA GLU A 197 -5.07 -37.12 12.23
C GLU A 197 -3.67 -37.73 12.04
N LYS A 198 -3.52 -38.64 11.08
CA LYS A 198 -2.21 -39.22 10.73
C LYS A 198 -1.23 -38.13 10.29
N VAL A 199 -1.65 -37.26 9.36
CA VAL A 199 -0.78 -36.19 8.85
C VAL A 199 -0.51 -35.13 9.92
N LEU A 200 -1.50 -34.79 10.75
CA LEU A 200 -1.33 -33.89 11.88
C LEU A 200 -0.27 -34.43 12.86
N GLY A 201 -0.31 -35.74 13.16
CA GLY A 201 0.70 -36.41 13.96
C GLY A 201 2.10 -36.39 13.33
N LEU A 202 2.20 -36.53 12.01
CA LEU A 202 3.47 -36.43 11.28
C LEU A 202 4.08 -35.02 11.36
N ILE A 203 3.25 -33.97 11.24
CA ILE A 203 3.67 -32.58 11.38
C ILE A 203 4.15 -32.33 12.82
N ALA A 204 3.38 -32.76 13.83
CA ALA A 204 3.70 -32.57 15.24
C ALA A 204 4.97 -33.31 15.69
N ALA A 205 5.30 -34.42 15.03
CA ALA A 205 6.52 -35.18 15.30
C ALA A 205 7.79 -34.54 14.72
N GLN A 206 7.67 -33.50 13.88
CA GLN A 206 8.84 -32.88 13.26
C GLN A 206 9.66 -32.05 14.26
N PRO A 207 10.99 -32.14 14.23
CA PRO A 207 11.84 -31.40 15.17
C PRO A 207 11.77 -29.88 14.97
N PHE A 208 11.32 -29.42 13.79
CA PHE A 208 11.14 -28.02 13.44
C PHE A 208 9.76 -27.46 13.80
N ALA A 209 8.81 -28.29 14.24
CA ALA A 209 7.50 -27.81 14.71
C ALA A 209 7.62 -27.30 16.16
N GLU A 210 7.19 -26.07 16.41
CA GLU A 210 7.06 -25.50 17.76
C GLU A 210 5.66 -25.76 18.32
N ALA A 211 4.63 -25.52 17.50
CA ALA A 211 3.25 -25.78 17.85
C ALA A 211 2.46 -26.22 16.61
N VAL A 212 1.53 -27.15 16.80
CA VAL A 212 0.61 -27.62 15.77
C VAL A 212 -0.79 -27.61 16.38
N VAL A 213 -1.70 -26.90 15.73
CA VAL A 213 -3.11 -26.79 16.15
C VAL A 213 -3.98 -27.33 15.02
N GLU A 214 -4.97 -28.13 15.41
CA GLU A 214 -5.98 -28.62 14.46
C GLU A 214 -6.74 -27.44 13.84
N GLY A 215 -6.87 -27.47 12.52
CA GLY A 215 -7.71 -26.56 11.76
C GLY A 215 -8.97 -27.26 11.28
N ARG A 216 -9.45 -26.89 10.10
CA ARG A 216 -10.62 -27.55 9.50
C ARG A 216 -10.27 -29.01 9.15
N LYS A 217 -11.09 -29.96 9.63
CA LYS A 217 -11.05 -31.38 9.25
C LYS A 217 -11.78 -31.61 7.91
N PRO A 218 -11.48 -32.68 7.17
CA PRO A 218 -12.32 -33.08 6.06
C PRO A 218 -13.76 -33.30 6.53
N VAL A 219 -14.72 -32.93 5.70
CA VAL A 219 -16.10 -33.32 5.93
C VAL A 219 -16.16 -34.83 5.71
N ASP A 220 -16.51 -35.59 6.75
CA ASP A 220 -16.78 -37.01 6.58
C ASP A 220 -17.88 -37.13 5.53
N GLY A 221 -17.56 -37.76 4.39
CA GLY A 221 -18.52 -37.96 3.32
C GLY A 221 -19.68 -38.82 3.83
N GLY A 222 -20.88 -38.24 3.82
CA GLY A 222 -22.14 -38.99 3.80
C GLY A 222 -22.41 -39.56 2.41
#